data_AF-A0A8I2BDK6-F1
#
_entry.id   AF-A0A8I2BDK6-F1
#
_cell.length_a   1.000
_cell.length_b   1.000
_cell.length_c   1.000
_cell.angle_alpha   90.00
_cell.angle_beta   90.00
_cell.angle_gamma   90.00
#
_symmetry.space_group_name_H-M   'P 1'
#
loop_
_entity.id
_entity.type
_entity.pdbx_description
1 polymer ?
#
loop_
_entity_poly.entity_id
_entity_poly.type
_entity_poly.pdbx_seq_one_letter_code
_entity_poly.pdbx_strand_id
1 'polypeptide(L)'
;MRRKLVPAMLVSCFLWLPSSKLFAEEPLVVSDPFMEMKYDYSPELVYDLYLAPGQPLEIMLQPGENIEHIDFEKNCNRWRIINISGDIGGVERHHLLVSTYCSDGDKKPMIVRTDLRTYRLLLHCSRDASLGSVSWAYPGEEYNTYNSRQRSARSG
;
A
#
# COMPACT_ATOMS: atom_id res chain seq x y z
N MET A 1 74.13 -3.29 29.00
CA MET A 1 73.68 -1.88 29.01
C MET A 1 72.17 -1.87 28.73
N ARG A 2 71.43 -1.28 29.66
CA ARG A 2 69.96 -1.09 29.82
C ARG A 2 68.98 -1.63 28.77
N ARG A 3 68.13 -2.56 29.25
CA ARG A 3 66.83 -2.97 28.71
C ARG A 3 65.88 -1.78 28.57
N LYS A 4 65.09 -1.73 27.50
CA LYS A 4 63.82 -1.01 27.45
C LYS A 4 62.71 -1.99 27.08
N LEU A 5 61.84 -2.28 28.04
CA LEU A 5 60.51 -2.85 27.84
C LEU A 5 59.64 -1.81 27.14
N VAL A 6 58.80 -2.24 26.20
CA VAL A 6 57.64 -1.48 25.72
C VAL A 6 56.43 -2.42 25.81
N PRO A 7 55.29 -1.97 26.34
CA PRO A 7 54.26 -2.86 26.89
C PRO A 7 53.33 -3.44 25.81
N ALA A 8 52.73 -4.56 26.18
CA ALA A 8 51.64 -5.22 25.47
C ALA A 8 50.46 -4.27 25.23
N MET A 9 49.98 -4.21 23.99
CA MET A 9 48.62 -3.78 23.69
C MET A 9 47.87 -4.95 23.05
N LEU A 10 46.95 -5.51 23.83
CA LEU A 10 45.88 -6.39 23.37
C LEU A 10 45.00 -5.58 22.41
N VAL A 11 45.06 -5.90 21.12
CA VAL A 11 44.06 -5.44 20.15
C VAL A 11 42.84 -6.34 20.33
N SER A 12 41.89 -5.87 21.13
CA SER A 12 40.55 -6.44 21.24
C SER A 12 39.86 -6.30 19.88
N CYS A 13 39.68 -7.43 19.19
CA CYS A 13 38.88 -7.53 17.98
C CYS A 13 37.40 -7.48 18.38
N PHE A 14 36.87 -6.27 18.61
CA PHE A 14 35.43 -6.06 18.62
C PHE A 14 34.96 -6.06 17.17
N LEU A 15 34.33 -7.15 16.78
CA LEU A 15 33.59 -7.33 15.54
C LEU A 15 32.49 -6.25 15.47
N TRP A 16 32.83 -5.09 14.92
CA TRP A 16 31.87 -4.07 14.56
C TRP A 16 31.33 -4.42 13.18
N LEU A 17 30.36 -5.35 13.16
CA LEU A 17 29.47 -5.44 12.00
C LEU A 17 28.71 -4.09 11.95
N PRO A 18 28.86 -3.27 10.90
CA PRO A 18 27.89 -2.21 10.70
C PRO A 18 26.54 -2.90 10.54
N SER A 19 25.61 -2.57 11.45
CA SER A 19 24.24 -3.07 11.45
C SER A 19 23.73 -3.15 10.03
N SER A 20 23.27 -4.35 9.67
CA SER A 20 22.45 -4.60 8.49
C SER A 20 21.50 -3.43 8.27
N LYS A 21 21.78 -2.61 7.24
CA LYS A 21 20.74 -1.85 6.57
C LYS A 21 19.84 -2.86 5.85
N LEU A 22 19.07 -3.60 6.63
CA LEU A 22 17.78 -4.11 6.19
C LEU A 22 16.89 -2.87 6.05
N PHE A 23 16.24 -2.73 4.90
CA PHE A 23 15.54 -1.53 4.41
C PHE A 23 16.44 -0.44 3.84
N ALA A 24 16.90 -0.68 2.62
CA ALA A 24 16.70 0.32 1.58
C ALA A 24 15.84 -0.34 0.51
N GLU A 25 14.50 -0.25 0.65
CA GLU A 25 13.68 -0.20 -0.55
C GLU A 25 14.17 1.04 -1.30
N GLU A 26 14.77 0.86 -2.47
CA GLU A 26 14.96 1.99 -3.37
C GLU A 26 13.60 2.67 -3.53
N PRO A 27 13.50 4.01 -3.46
CA PRO A 27 12.23 4.66 -3.69
C PRO A 27 11.77 4.24 -5.09
N LEU A 28 10.63 3.57 -5.17
CA LEU A 28 10.01 3.24 -6.44
C LEU A 28 9.80 4.58 -7.18
N VAL A 29 10.65 4.89 -8.16
CA VAL A 29 10.44 5.99 -9.09
C VAL A 29 9.36 5.54 -10.06
N VAL A 30 8.09 5.65 -9.63
CA VAL A 30 6.96 5.23 -10.46
C VAL A 30 6.46 6.43 -11.24
N SER A 31 6.91 6.64 -12.47
CA SER A 31 6.39 7.71 -13.32
C SER A 31 5.62 7.16 -14.53
N ASP A 32 4.83 6.10 -14.34
CA ASP A 32 3.97 5.55 -15.40
C ASP A 32 2.49 5.71 -15.00
N PRO A 33 1.73 6.61 -15.66
CA PRO A 33 0.31 6.82 -15.39
C PRO A 33 -0.56 5.59 -15.70
N PHE A 34 0.00 4.51 -16.27
CA PHE A 34 -0.69 3.24 -16.51
C PHE A 34 -0.24 2.12 -15.57
N MET A 35 0.64 2.39 -14.59
CA MET A 35 1.06 1.35 -13.66
C MET A 35 -0.10 0.98 -12.73
N GLU A 36 -0.51 -0.29 -12.79
CA GLU A 36 -1.37 -0.91 -11.79
C GLU A 36 -0.50 -1.51 -10.68
N MET A 37 -0.83 -1.18 -9.42
CA MET A 37 -0.29 -1.85 -8.25
C MET A 37 -1.35 -2.75 -7.62
N LYS A 38 -1.02 -4.04 -7.46
CA LYS A 38 -1.92 -5.01 -6.84
C LYS A 38 -1.38 -5.46 -5.49
N TYR A 39 -2.13 -5.22 -4.42
CA TYR A 39 -1.77 -5.58 -3.05
C TYR A 39 -2.51 -6.83 -2.57
N ASP A 40 -1.94 -7.56 -1.62
CA ASP A 40 -2.70 -8.55 -0.85
C ASP A 40 -3.50 -7.84 0.25
N TYR A 41 -4.81 -8.04 0.28
CA TYR A 41 -5.68 -7.44 1.27
C TYR A 41 -5.43 -8.04 2.66
N SER A 42 -5.11 -7.15 3.60
CA SER A 42 -5.16 -7.38 5.03
C SER A 42 -5.87 -6.22 5.74
N PRO A 43 -6.75 -6.51 6.72
CA PRO A 43 -7.42 -5.48 7.52
C PRO A 43 -6.48 -4.75 8.48
N GLU A 44 -5.23 -5.21 8.66
CA GLU A 44 -4.26 -4.62 9.58
C GLU A 44 -3.29 -3.65 8.88
N LEU A 45 -3.26 -3.65 7.54
CA LEU A 45 -2.34 -2.83 6.76
C LEU A 45 -2.89 -1.43 6.47
N VAL A 46 -1.97 -0.49 6.36
CA VAL A 46 -2.17 0.82 5.75
C VAL A 46 -1.44 0.79 4.41
N TYR A 47 -2.14 1.07 3.32
CA TYR A 47 -1.56 1.05 1.98
C TYR A 47 -1.07 2.44 1.60
N ASP A 48 0.23 2.56 1.33
CA ASP A 48 0.84 3.79 0.82
C ASP A 48 0.57 3.93 -0.67
N LEU A 49 -0.20 4.95 -1.04
CA LEU A 49 -0.57 5.22 -2.43
C LEU A 49 0.07 6.53 -2.89
N TYR A 50 0.76 6.49 -4.02
CA TYR A 50 1.47 7.64 -4.57
C TYR A 50 0.70 8.22 -5.74
N LEU A 51 0.54 9.54 -5.77
CA LEU A 51 -0.08 10.25 -6.87
C LEU A 51 0.61 11.59 -7.11
N ALA A 52 0.81 11.91 -8.39
CA ALA A 52 1.37 13.19 -8.79
C ALA A 52 0.28 14.27 -8.97
N PRO A 53 0.59 15.55 -8.71
CA PRO A 53 -0.33 16.64 -8.97
C PRO A 53 -0.85 16.63 -10.42
N GLY A 54 -2.17 16.66 -10.58
CA GLY A 54 -2.83 16.61 -11.89
C GLY A 54 -2.94 15.23 -12.54
N GLN A 55 -2.41 14.17 -11.92
CA GLN A 55 -2.62 12.79 -12.34
C GLN A 55 -3.63 12.10 -11.41
N PRO A 56 -4.77 11.61 -11.93
CA PRO A 56 -5.72 10.85 -11.11
C PRO A 56 -5.18 9.43 -10.86
N LEU A 57 -5.36 8.97 -9.63
CA LEU A 57 -5.20 7.59 -9.21
C LEU A 57 -6.57 6.92 -9.20
N GLU A 58 -6.69 5.77 -9.84
CA GLU A 58 -7.88 4.91 -9.75
C GLU A 58 -7.71 3.85 -8.66
N ILE A 59 -8.67 3.76 -7.74
CA ILE A 59 -8.71 2.73 -6.69
C ILE A 59 -9.89 1.80 -6.96
N MET A 60 -9.59 0.55 -7.29
CA MET A 60 -10.59 -0.46 -7.65
C MET A 60 -10.90 -1.35 -6.44
N LEU A 61 -12.13 -1.28 -5.93
CA LEU A 61 -12.56 -2.13 -4.81
C LEU A 61 -12.94 -3.54 -5.29
N GLN A 62 -13.26 -4.43 -4.34
CA GLN A 62 -13.73 -5.76 -4.71
C GLN A 62 -15.05 -5.65 -5.48
N PRO A 63 -15.25 -6.44 -6.56
CA PRO A 63 -16.58 -6.57 -7.16
C PRO A 63 -17.61 -7.02 -6.14
N GLY A 64 -18.77 -6.38 -6.14
CA GLY A 64 -19.90 -6.69 -5.26
C GLY A 64 -19.83 -6.04 -3.88
N GLU A 65 -18.77 -5.29 -3.57
CA GLU A 65 -18.74 -4.44 -2.36
C GLU A 65 -19.54 -3.17 -2.57
N ASN A 66 -20.21 -2.72 -1.52
CA ASN A 66 -20.92 -1.45 -1.46
C ASN A 66 -20.20 -0.50 -0.50
N ILE A 67 -19.95 0.74 -0.93
CA ILE A 67 -19.32 1.75 -0.05
C ILE A 67 -20.36 2.25 0.97
N GLU A 68 -20.08 2.03 2.26
CA GLU A 68 -20.86 2.59 3.38
C GLU A 68 -20.44 4.03 3.67
N HIS A 69 -19.12 4.27 3.70
CA HIS A 69 -18.57 5.57 4.07
C HIS A 69 -17.14 5.77 3.54
N ILE A 70 -16.76 7.03 3.32
CA ILE A 70 -15.37 7.43 3.05
C ILE A 70 -14.99 8.51 4.07
N ASP A 71 -14.10 8.16 5.00
CA ASP A 71 -13.51 9.12 5.92
C ASP A 71 -12.30 9.78 5.25
N PHE A 72 -12.46 11.07 4.96
CA PHE A 72 -11.40 11.91 4.44
C PHE A 72 -11.41 13.28 5.12
N GLU A 73 -10.24 13.76 5.55
CA GLU A 73 -10.15 14.96 6.38
C GLU A 73 -10.78 16.19 5.69
N LYS A 74 -11.63 16.93 6.42
CA LYS A 74 -12.46 18.02 5.85
C LYS A 74 -11.66 19.22 5.30
N ASN A 75 -10.41 19.41 5.67
CA ASN A 75 -9.57 20.54 5.22
C ASN A 75 -8.79 20.25 3.92
N CYS A 76 -9.10 19.15 3.24
CA CYS A 76 -8.38 18.70 2.05
C CYS A 76 -8.83 19.39 0.75
N ASN A 77 -8.92 20.72 0.72
CA ASN A 77 -9.41 21.48 -0.45
C ASN A 77 -8.62 21.24 -1.74
N ARG A 78 -7.40 20.70 -1.64
CA ARG A 78 -6.51 20.37 -2.77
C ARG A 78 -6.66 18.95 -3.29
N TRP A 79 -7.48 18.14 -2.62
CA TRP A 79 -7.74 16.75 -2.95
C TRP A 79 -9.18 16.60 -3.42
N ARG A 80 -9.41 15.76 -4.41
CA ARG A 80 -10.74 15.44 -4.93
C ARG A 80 -10.87 13.93 -5.00
N ILE A 81 -11.98 13.44 -4.47
CA ILE A 81 -12.38 12.04 -4.51
C ILE A 81 -13.70 11.97 -5.26
N ILE A 82 -13.78 11.12 -6.28
CA ILE A 82 -15.00 10.84 -7.02
C ILE A 82 -15.23 9.34 -6.95
N ASN A 83 -16.42 8.92 -6.54
CA ASN A 83 -16.85 7.53 -6.65
C ASN A 83 -17.59 7.34 -7.98
N ILE A 84 -17.18 6.33 -8.75
CA ILE A 84 -17.91 5.85 -9.91
C ILE A 84 -18.17 4.36 -9.73
N SER A 85 -19.36 3.91 -10.10
CA SER A 85 -19.70 2.50 -10.16
C SER A 85 -19.71 2.02 -11.60
N GLY A 86 -19.08 0.89 -11.87
CA GLY A 86 -19.18 0.18 -13.14
C GLY A 86 -19.75 -1.22 -12.92
N ASP A 87 -20.53 -1.72 -13.88
CA ASP A 87 -20.95 -3.12 -13.93
C ASP A 87 -20.07 -3.87 -14.93
N ILE A 88 -19.38 -4.92 -14.46
CA ILE A 88 -18.66 -5.85 -15.33
C ILE A 88 -19.18 -7.25 -15.07
N GLY A 89 -20.01 -7.76 -15.98
CA GLY A 89 -20.49 -9.14 -15.94
C GLY A 89 -21.63 -9.40 -14.93
N GLY A 90 -22.43 -8.38 -14.62
CA GLY A 90 -23.56 -8.46 -13.69
C GLY A 90 -23.17 -8.24 -12.22
N VAL A 91 -21.95 -7.73 -11.99
CA VAL A 91 -21.43 -7.42 -10.65
C VAL A 91 -20.95 -5.96 -10.67
N GLU A 92 -21.58 -5.13 -9.85
CA GLU A 92 -21.16 -3.75 -9.63
C GLU A 92 -19.80 -3.72 -8.93
N ARG A 93 -18.91 -2.84 -9.38
CA ARG A 93 -17.63 -2.54 -8.75
C ARG A 93 -17.53 -1.03 -8.59
N HIS A 94 -17.18 -0.59 -7.39
CA HIS A 94 -16.83 0.81 -7.14
C HIS A 94 -15.38 1.09 -7.49
N HIS A 95 -15.16 2.24 -8.12
CA HIS A 95 -13.87 2.81 -8.45
C HIS A 95 -13.79 4.21 -7.83
N LEU A 96 -12.79 4.46 -7.01
CA LEU A 96 -12.53 5.79 -6.47
C LEU A 96 -11.45 6.47 -7.28
N LEU A 97 -11.80 7.57 -7.94
CA LEU A 97 -10.85 8.44 -8.62
C LEU A 97 -10.36 9.50 -7.64
N VAL A 98 -9.08 9.42 -7.28
CA VAL A 98 -8.42 10.34 -6.38
C VAL A 98 -7.49 11.23 -7.18
N SER A 99 -7.68 12.53 -7.10
CA SER A 99 -6.80 13.50 -7.76
C SER A 99 -6.39 14.59 -6.78
N THR A 100 -5.25 15.21 -7.05
CA THR A 100 -4.70 16.21 -6.15
C THR A 100 -3.97 17.33 -6.86
N TYR A 101 -3.92 18.50 -6.22
CA TYR A 101 -3.10 19.66 -6.58
C TYR A 101 -2.26 20.12 -5.37
N CYS A 102 -1.90 19.18 -4.49
CA CYS A 102 -1.11 19.43 -3.29
C CYS A 102 0.37 19.76 -3.59
N SER A 103 1.08 20.14 -2.53
CA SER A 103 2.52 20.35 -2.57
C SER A 103 3.21 19.00 -2.50
N ASP A 104 4.37 18.90 -3.15
CA ASP A 104 5.21 17.72 -3.10
C ASP A 104 5.55 17.34 -1.64
N GLY A 105 5.42 16.06 -1.30
CA GLY A 105 5.61 15.54 0.05
C GLY A 105 4.38 15.58 0.97
N ASP A 106 3.27 16.19 0.54
CA ASP A 106 2.03 16.21 1.34
C ASP A 106 1.46 14.78 1.50
N LYS A 107 1.06 14.40 2.72
CA LYS A 107 0.45 13.10 3.02
C LYS A 107 -0.93 13.25 3.62
N LYS A 108 -1.88 12.42 3.22
CA LYS A 108 -3.26 12.45 3.74
C LYS A 108 -3.82 11.04 3.96
N PRO A 109 -4.30 10.70 5.17
CA PRO A 109 -4.99 9.45 5.39
C PRO A 109 -6.38 9.47 4.75
N MET A 110 -6.81 8.33 4.24
CA MET A 110 -8.16 8.08 3.76
C MET A 110 -8.60 6.70 4.24
N ILE A 111 -9.81 6.59 4.77
CA ILE A 111 -10.42 5.30 5.11
C ILE A 111 -11.65 5.11 4.24
N VAL A 112 -11.72 3.98 3.55
CA VAL A 112 -12.90 3.58 2.78
C VAL A 112 -13.52 2.39 3.50
N ARG A 113 -14.76 2.55 3.94
CA ARG A 113 -15.52 1.49 4.61
C ARG A 113 -16.59 0.97 3.66
N THR A 114 -16.61 -0.35 3.48
CA THR A 114 -17.60 -1.08 2.71
C THR A 114 -18.36 -2.04 3.62
N ASP A 115 -19.38 -2.70 3.06
CA ASP A 115 -20.12 -3.78 3.69
C ASP A 115 -19.24 -5.00 4.03
N LEU A 116 -18.16 -5.23 3.30
CA LEU A 116 -17.25 -6.36 3.53
C LEU A 116 -15.91 -5.97 4.16
N ARG A 117 -15.42 -4.74 3.95
CA ARG A 117 -14.03 -4.37 4.24
C ARG A 117 -13.86 -2.95 4.76
N THR A 118 -12.67 -2.72 5.30
CA THR A 118 -12.16 -1.38 5.58
C THR A 118 -10.78 -1.27 4.95
N TYR A 119 -10.63 -0.32 4.04
CA TYR A 119 -9.36 0.02 3.39
C TYR A 119 -8.78 1.24 4.09
N ARG A 120 -7.59 1.10 4.68
CA ARG A 120 -6.85 2.22 5.28
C ARG A 120 -5.72 2.61 4.35
N LEU A 121 -5.77 3.84 3.87
CA LEU A 121 -4.89 4.33 2.82
C LEU A 121 -4.14 5.54 3.33
N LEU A 122 -2.86 5.63 2.99
CA LEU A 122 -2.06 6.84 3.18
C LEU A 122 -1.69 7.36 1.80
N LEU A 123 -2.29 8.48 1.42
CA LEU A 123 -2.06 9.11 0.13
C LEU A 123 -0.83 10.01 0.20
N HIS A 124 0.11 9.85 -0.72
CA HIS A 124 1.32 10.66 -0.84
C HIS A 124 1.26 11.48 -2.13
N CYS A 125 1.44 12.78 -1.98
CA CYS A 125 1.67 13.71 -3.07
C CYS A 125 3.16 13.64 -3.45
N SER A 126 3.49 13.13 -4.63
CA SER A 126 4.87 13.10 -5.10
C SER A 126 4.96 13.49 -6.57
N ARG A 127 5.87 14.39 -6.93
CA ARG A 127 6.14 14.69 -8.35
C ARG A 127 6.97 13.61 -9.03
N ASP A 128 7.67 12.80 -8.24
CA ASP A 128 8.61 11.78 -8.72
C ASP A 128 7.96 10.38 -8.79
N ALA A 129 6.82 10.18 -8.13
CA ALA A 129 6.13 8.90 -8.05
C ALA A 129 4.60 9.05 -8.12
N SER A 130 3.95 8.22 -8.93
CA SER A 130 2.52 8.24 -9.21
C SER A 130 2.08 6.85 -9.69
N LEU A 131 0.99 6.34 -9.13
CA LEU A 131 0.33 5.12 -9.57
C LEU A 131 -0.82 5.48 -10.52
N GLY A 132 -1.03 4.67 -11.55
CA GLY A 132 -2.20 4.80 -12.44
C GLY A 132 -3.45 4.21 -11.78
N SER A 133 -3.32 2.97 -11.29
CA SER A 133 -4.40 2.29 -10.60
C SER A 133 -3.91 1.40 -9.47
N VAL A 134 -4.81 1.09 -8.53
CA VAL A 134 -4.57 0.18 -7.41
C VAL A 134 -5.74 -0.80 -7.29
N SER A 135 -5.41 -2.06 -7.06
CA SER A 135 -6.36 -3.13 -6.78
C SER A 135 -5.85 -4.06 -5.69
N TRP A 136 -6.71 -4.98 -5.22
CA TRP A 136 -6.35 -5.98 -4.22
C TRP A 136 -6.62 -7.41 -4.68
N ALA A 137 -5.77 -8.33 -4.22
CA ALA A 137 -6.08 -9.74 -4.07
C ALA A 137 -6.63 -10.01 -2.66
N TYR A 138 -7.42 -11.07 -2.49
CA TYR A 138 -8.13 -11.36 -1.24
C TYR A 138 -7.79 -12.76 -0.73
N PRO A 139 -6.56 -12.97 -0.21
CA PRO A 139 -6.00 -14.31 0.04
C PRO A 139 -6.72 -15.16 1.11
N GLY A 140 -7.74 -14.64 1.82
CA GLY A 140 -8.60 -15.43 2.71
C GLY A 140 -9.85 -16.03 2.05
N GLU A 141 -10.36 -15.43 0.98
CA GLU A 141 -11.59 -15.89 0.31
C GLU A 141 -11.33 -17.11 -0.60
N GLU A 142 -10.16 -17.15 -1.23
CA GLU A 142 -9.72 -18.28 -2.05
C GLU A 142 -9.50 -19.54 -1.19
N TYR A 143 -8.94 -19.39 0.02
CA TYR A 143 -8.75 -20.49 0.96
C TYR A 143 -10.07 -21.08 1.44
N ASN A 144 -11.06 -20.24 1.74
CA ASN A 144 -12.40 -20.69 2.16
C ASN A 144 -13.15 -21.41 1.02
N THR A 145 -13.01 -20.94 -0.21
CA THR A 145 -13.59 -21.56 -1.41
C THR A 145 -12.92 -22.90 -1.74
N TYR A 146 -11.61 -23.02 -1.57
CA TYR A 146 -10.89 -24.29 -1.75
C TYR A 146 -11.32 -25.34 -0.71
N ASN A 147 -11.39 -24.96 0.57
CA ASN A 147 -11.78 -25.88 1.65
C ASN A 147 -13.24 -26.32 1.58
N SER A 148 -14.16 -25.45 1.14
CA SER A 148 -15.57 -25.82 0.98
C SER A 148 -15.76 -26.86 -0.12
N ARG A 149 -15.06 -26.73 -1.26
CA ARG A 149 -15.05 -27.71 -2.36
C ARG A 149 -14.46 -29.06 -1.95
N GLN A 150 -13.37 -29.06 -1.18
CA GLN A 150 -12.76 -30.28 -0.64
C GLN A 150 -13.69 -31.02 0.32
N ARG A 151 -14.44 -30.27 1.14
CA ARG A 151 -15.40 -30.86 2.10
C ARG A 151 -16.60 -31.46 1.39
N SER A 152 -17.17 -30.79 0.39
CA SER A 152 -18.31 -31.30 -0.38
C SER A 152 -17.95 -32.50 -1.26
N ALA A 153 -16.73 -32.54 -1.81
CA ALA A 153 -16.23 -33.68 -2.59
C ALA A 153 -15.94 -34.94 -1.73
N ARG A 154 -15.85 -34.79 -0.41
CA ARG A 154 -15.54 -35.88 0.53
C ARG A 154 -16.78 -36.41 1.26
N SER A 155 -17.91 -35.71 1.12
CA SER A 155 -19.20 -36.04 1.73
C SER A 155 -20.24 -36.58 0.75
N GLY A 156 -19.87 -36.81 -0.51
CA GLY A 156 -20.67 -37.50 -1.53
C GLY A 156 -19.96 -38.77 -1.98
#